data_AF-A0AAD8ER82-F1
#
_entry.id   AF-A0AAD8ER82-F1
#
_cell.length_a   1.000
_cell.length_b   1.000
_cell.length_c   1.000
_cell.angle_alpha   90.00
_cell.angle_beta   90.00
_cell.angle_gamma   90.00
#
_symmetry.space_group_name_H-M   'P 1'
#
loop_
_entity.id
_entity.type
_entity.pdbx_description
1 polymer ?
#
loop_
_entity_poly.entity_id
_entity_poly.type
_entity_poly.pdbx_seq_one_letter_code
_entity_poly.pdbx_strand_id
1 'polypeptide(L)'
;FKQTEDIKEIILDPSDRETFLPKILKCGYIIFDITSDITQIQEALWILKAIESYLDSLHEEEPRAFTRMEDVRHFILISTIMTWALTKPISTEDEPVPFTEADFRKRKPHPNYKEHTDLEKEVIQAGKKYKDKFKNNCNSSRYKLWLRRRSLTFSFQDGMAE
;
A
#
# COMPACT_ATOMS: atom_id res chain seq x y z
N PHE A 1 8.79 13.39 17.60
CA PHE A 1 7.59 12.53 17.58
C PHE A 1 7.51 11.80 18.91
N LYS A 2 6.35 11.83 19.58
CA LYS A 2 6.16 11.12 20.86
C LYS A 2 5.77 9.69 20.52
N GLN A 3 6.58 8.72 20.95
CA GLN A 3 6.33 7.30 20.68
C GLN A 3 5.08 6.87 21.45
N THR A 4 4.07 6.39 20.73
CA THR A 4 2.85 5.81 21.31
C THR A 4 3.04 4.32 21.53
N GLU A 5 2.26 3.74 22.44
CA GLU A 5 2.37 2.33 22.85
C GLU A 5 2.24 1.34 21.67
N ASP A 6 1.54 1.74 20.60
CA ASP A 6 1.31 0.93 19.40
C ASP A 6 2.49 0.92 18.41
N ILE A 7 3.46 1.83 18.56
CA ILE A 7 4.60 1.96 17.65
C ILE A 7 5.79 1.18 18.24
N LYS A 8 5.90 -0.08 17.80
CA LYS A 8 6.97 -1.00 18.25
C LYS A 8 8.37 -0.51 17.89
N GLU A 9 8.56 0.08 16.72
CA GLU A 9 9.88 0.57 16.27
C GLU A 9 9.71 1.71 15.26
N ILE A 10 10.52 2.76 15.40
CA ILE A 10 10.63 3.85 14.41
C ILE A 10 12.04 3.74 13.83
N ILE A 11 12.11 3.40 12.55
CA ILE A 11 13.39 3.21 11.88
C ILE A 11 13.71 4.49 11.10
N LEU A 12 14.67 5.24 11.61
CA LEU A 12 15.03 6.58 11.11
C LEU A 12 16.19 6.56 10.11
N ASP A 13 16.98 5.50 10.10
CA ASP A 13 18.15 5.35 9.23
C ASP A 13 18.19 3.96 8.58
N PRO A 14 17.86 3.85 7.28
CA PRO A 14 17.91 2.60 6.52
C PRO A 14 19.32 2.30 5.97
N SER A 15 20.37 3.00 6.42
CA SER A 15 21.74 2.86 5.89
C SER A 15 22.28 1.43 5.89
N ASP A 16 21.76 0.57 6.76
CA ASP A 16 22.07 -0.86 6.76
C ASP A 16 20.84 -1.71 6.40
N ARG A 17 20.72 -1.99 5.10
CA ARG A 17 19.62 -2.76 4.52
C ARG A 17 19.55 -4.20 5.04
N GLU A 18 20.68 -4.79 5.42
CA GLU A 18 20.76 -6.18 5.85
C GLU A 18 20.16 -6.38 7.25
N THR A 19 20.36 -5.43 8.15
CA THR A 19 19.75 -5.47 9.48
C THR A 19 18.30 -4.98 9.49
N PHE A 20 17.92 -4.18 8.50
CA PHE A 20 16.59 -3.60 8.37
C PHE A 20 15.55 -4.58 7.83
N LEU A 21 15.89 -5.35 6.80
CA LEU A 21 14.96 -6.22 6.08
C LEU A 21 14.33 -7.31 6.99
N PRO A 22 15.08 -8.01 7.87
CA PRO A 22 14.49 -9.00 8.79
C PRO A 22 13.51 -8.39 9.80
N LYS A 23 13.70 -7.12 10.18
CA LYS A 23 12.78 -6.42 11.09
C LYS A 23 11.48 -6.10 10.37
N ILE A 24 11.58 -5.54 9.16
CA ILE A 24 10.41 -5.28 8.33
C ILE A 24 9.63 -6.56 8.09
N LEU A 25 10.28 -7.66 7.72
CA LEU A 25 9.65 -8.96 7.51
C LEU A 25 8.96 -9.55 8.75
N LYS A 26 9.07 -8.95 9.94
CA LYS A 26 8.27 -9.33 11.12
C LYS A 26 7.05 -8.43 11.34
N CYS A 27 6.98 -7.26 10.69
CA CYS A 27 5.89 -6.30 10.86
C CYS A 27 4.60 -6.73 10.14
N GLY A 28 3.47 -6.74 10.85
CA GLY A 28 2.16 -6.96 10.22
C GLY A 28 1.71 -5.81 9.31
N TYR A 29 2.09 -4.57 9.65
CA TYR A 29 1.75 -3.36 8.90
C TYR A 29 3.01 -2.60 8.50
N ILE A 30 3.06 -2.17 7.25
CA ILE A 30 4.16 -1.41 6.66
C ILE A 30 3.53 -0.23 5.93
N ILE A 31 3.93 0.98 6.29
CA ILE A 31 3.34 2.22 5.76
C ILE A 31 4.44 3.04 5.09
N PHE A 32 4.22 3.39 3.83
CA PHE A 32 5.08 4.31 3.07
C PHE A 32 4.31 5.56 2.68
N ASP A 33 4.90 6.72 2.97
CA ASP A 33 4.45 8.00 2.47
C ASP A 33 5.41 8.49 1.38
N ILE A 34 4.95 8.41 0.13
CA ILE A 34 5.69 8.85 -1.04
C ILE A 34 5.26 10.25 -1.49
N THR A 35 4.42 10.97 -0.73
CA THR A 35 3.87 12.26 -1.18
C THR A 35 4.89 13.39 -1.14
N SER A 36 5.81 13.34 -0.17
CA SER A 36 6.70 14.45 0.17
C SER A 36 8.12 14.27 -0.37
N ASP A 37 8.56 13.03 -0.60
CA ASP A 37 9.92 12.70 -1.01
C ASP A 37 9.91 11.60 -2.08
N ILE A 38 10.58 11.86 -3.20
CA ILE A 38 10.67 10.94 -4.34
C ILE A 38 11.60 9.75 -4.05
N THR A 39 12.57 9.91 -3.16
CA THR A 39 13.49 8.82 -2.79
C THR A 39 12.76 7.66 -2.10
N GLN A 40 11.67 7.98 -1.40
CA GLN A 40 10.79 7.00 -0.76
C GLN A 40 10.13 6.05 -1.75
N ILE A 41 9.99 6.43 -3.02
CA ILE A 41 9.45 5.55 -4.07
C ILE A 41 10.38 4.36 -4.27
N GLN A 42 11.69 4.61 -4.39
CA GLN A 42 12.68 3.57 -4.62
C GLN A 42 12.80 2.65 -3.41
N GLU A 43 12.73 3.21 -2.21
CA GLU A 43 12.77 2.45 -0.96
C GLU A 43 11.53 1.56 -0.79
N ALA A 44 10.34 2.12 -1.03
CA ALA A 44 9.09 1.37 -1.00
C ALA A 44 9.06 0.24 -2.04
N LEU A 45 9.59 0.50 -3.25
CA LEU A 45 9.71 -0.51 -4.29
C LEU A 45 10.69 -1.62 -3.87
N TRP A 46 11.85 -1.27 -3.33
CA TRP A 46 12.84 -2.24 -2.86
C TRP A 46 12.23 -3.15 -1.78
N ILE A 47 11.52 -2.58 -0.80
CA ILE A 47 10.88 -3.37 0.27
C ILE A 47 9.75 -4.24 -0.28
N LEU A 48 8.96 -3.73 -1.23
CA LEU A 48 7.96 -4.54 -1.90
C LEU A 48 8.63 -5.77 -2.53
N LYS A 49 9.70 -5.59 -3.31
CA LYS A 49 10.42 -6.69 -3.96
C LYS A 49 11.07 -7.65 -2.96
N ALA A 50 11.59 -7.15 -1.84
CA ALA A 50 12.10 -7.98 -0.75
C ALA A 50 11.00 -8.87 -0.15
N ILE A 51 9.80 -8.32 0.06
CA ILE A 51 8.65 -9.09 0.55
C ILE A 51 8.21 -10.13 -0.49
N GLU A 52 8.13 -9.77 -1.77
CA GLU A 52 7.79 -10.71 -2.85
C GLU A 52 8.79 -11.87 -2.89
N SER A 53 10.09 -11.56 -2.85
CA SER A 53 11.16 -12.57 -2.85
C SER A 53 11.10 -13.49 -1.63
N TYR A 54 10.80 -12.95 -0.45
CA TYR A 54 10.64 -13.74 0.77
C TYR A 54 9.42 -14.67 0.71
N LEU A 55 8.30 -14.19 0.16
CA LEU A 55 7.11 -15.00 -0.02
C LEU A 55 7.33 -16.09 -1.07
N ASP A 56 8.06 -15.79 -2.16
CA ASP A 56 8.42 -16.76 -3.18
C ASP A 56 9.37 -17.84 -2.61
N SER A 57 10.42 -17.46 -1.86
CA SER A 57 11.34 -18.43 -1.26
C SER A 57 10.65 -19.33 -0.23
N LEU A 58 9.78 -18.76 0.62
CA LEU A 58 8.97 -19.54 1.55
C LEU A 58 8.03 -20.52 0.82
N HIS A 59 7.47 -20.10 -0.31
CA HIS A 59 6.58 -20.96 -1.10
C HIS A 59 7.34 -22.14 -1.72
N GLU A 60 8.56 -21.91 -2.20
CA GLU A 60 9.42 -22.93 -2.82
C GLU A 60 10.04 -23.89 -1.79
N GLU A 61 10.60 -23.37 -0.70
CA GLU A 61 11.31 -24.15 0.31
C GLU A 61 10.35 -24.90 1.25
N GLU A 62 9.26 -24.24 1.68
CA GLU A 62 8.31 -24.79 2.65
C GLU A 62 6.84 -24.62 2.23
N PRO A 63 6.36 -25.30 1.17
CA PRO A 63 5.01 -25.12 0.63
C PRO A 63 3.89 -25.36 1.67
N ARG A 64 4.13 -26.29 2.60
CA ARG A 64 3.20 -26.62 3.70
C ARG A 64 3.13 -25.53 4.75
N ALA A 65 4.27 -24.92 5.10
CA ALA A 65 4.31 -23.81 6.04
C ALA A 65 3.66 -22.56 5.42
N PHE A 66 3.96 -22.28 4.14
CA PHE A 66 3.34 -21.19 3.40
C PHE A 66 1.82 -21.29 3.37
N THR A 67 1.26 -22.49 3.15
CA THR A 67 -0.20 -22.68 3.13
C THR A 67 -0.81 -22.42 4.51
N ARG A 68 -0.16 -22.87 5.59
CA ARG A 68 -0.64 -22.74 6.98
C ARG A 68 -0.41 -21.38 7.62
N MET A 69 0.43 -20.52 7.03
CA MET A 69 0.72 -19.20 7.56
C MET A 69 -0.57 -18.37 7.67
N GLU A 70 -0.96 -17.96 8.87
CA GLU A 70 -2.13 -17.09 9.07
C GLU A 70 -1.75 -15.60 9.03
N ASP A 71 -0.45 -15.31 9.12
CA ASP A 71 0.06 -13.95 9.10
C ASP A 71 -0.20 -13.29 7.75
N VAL A 72 -0.92 -12.16 7.80
CA VAL A 72 -1.20 -11.32 6.65
C VAL A 72 -0.42 -10.02 6.79
N ARG A 73 0.32 -9.68 5.73
CA ARG A 73 1.09 -8.44 5.69
C ARG A 73 0.31 -7.33 5.00
N HIS A 74 0.18 -6.21 5.68
CA HIS A 74 -0.48 -5.02 5.17
C HIS A 74 0.55 -4.01 4.67
N PHE A 75 0.53 -3.74 3.37
CA PHE A 75 1.35 -2.70 2.76
C PHE A 75 0.47 -1.51 2.39
N ILE A 76 0.63 -0.42 3.12
CA ILE A 76 -0.14 0.81 2.97
C ILE A 76 0.73 1.83 2.26
N LEU A 77 0.33 2.23 1.06
CA LEU A 77 1.00 3.25 0.28
C LEU A 77 0.17 4.53 0.30
N ILE A 78 0.73 5.59 0.86
CA ILE A 78 0.19 6.94 0.84
C ILE A 78 0.82 7.64 -0.35
N SER A 79 0.00 7.87 -1.38
CA SER A 79 0.39 8.53 -2.61
C SER A 79 -0.42 9.80 -2.84
N THR A 80 -0.02 10.57 -3.85
CA THR A 80 -0.56 11.91 -4.11
C THR A 80 -1.73 11.90 -5.11
N ILE A 81 -2.64 12.86 -4.94
CA ILE A 81 -3.73 13.13 -5.89
C ILE A 81 -3.21 13.56 -7.28
N MET A 82 -1.94 13.95 -7.40
CA MET A 82 -1.33 14.32 -8.68
C MET A 82 -1.26 13.15 -9.67
N THR A 83 -1.42 11.91 -9.20
CA THR A 83 -1.62 10.71 -10.04
C THR A 83 -2.94 10.74 -10.85
N TRP A 84 -3.80 11.72 -10.58
CA TRP A 84 -5.08 11.94 -11.26
C TRP A 84 -5.16 13.24 -12.06
N ALA A 85 -4.13 14.08 -12.03
CA ALA A 85 -4.21 15.48 -12.44
C ALA A 85 -4.75 15.71 -13.87
N LEU A 86 -4.51 14.77 -14.80
CA LEU A 86 -4.94 14.86 -16.19
C LEU A 86 -6.16 13.97 -16.52
N THR A 87 -6.80 13.41 -15.49
CA THR A 87 -7.99 12.58 -15.64
C THR A 87 -9.18 13.47 -15.92
N LYS A 88 -9.90 13.21 -17.01
CA LYS A 88 -11.09 13.99 -17.36
C LYS A 88 -12.16 13.86 -16.26
N PRO A 89 -12.83 14.96 -15.88
CA PRO A 89 -14.01 14.88 -15.02
C PRO A 89 -15.07 13.98 -15.65
N ILE A 90 -15.79 13.21 -14.82
CA ILE A 90 -16.86 12.29 -15.27
C ILE A 90 -18.16 13.08 -15.61
N SER A 91 -18.10 14.40 -15.78
CA SER A 91 -19.28 15.27 -15.84
C SER A 91 -20.22 14.92 -16.99
N THR A 92 -21.41 14.45 -16.63
CA THR A 92 -22.67 14.72 -17.33
C THR A 92 -23.46 15.68 -16.45
N GLU A 93 -23.96 16.77 -17.02
CA GLU A 93 -24.44 17.95 -16.28
C GLU A 93 -25.66 17.70 -15.36
N ASP A 94 -26.32 16.54 -15.44
CA ASP A 94 -27.61 16.32 -14.77
C ASP A 94 -27.65 15.23 -13.68
N GLU A 95 -26.63 14.36 -13.52
CA GLU A 95 -26.65 13.35 -12.44
C GLU A 95 -25.25 13.07 -11.84
N PRO A 96 -25.13 12.99 -10.51
CA PRO A 96 -23.88 12.61 -9.84
C PRO A 96 -23.59 11.12 -10.04
N VAL A 97 -22.90 10.78 -11.13
CA VAL A 97 -22.47 9.40 -11.40
C VAL A 97 -21.50 8.93 -10.31
N PRO A 98 -21.73 7.78 -9.67
CA PRO A 98 -20.81 7.23 -8.68
C PRO A 98 -19.50 6.83 -9.37
N PHE A 99 -18.38 7.21 -8.75
CA PHE A 99 -17.05 6.85 -9.22
C PHE A 99 -16.85 5.33 -9.18
N THR A 100 -16.37 4.72 -10.26
CA THR A 100 -16.18 3.26 -10.36
C THR A 100 -14.70 2.86 -10.38
N GLU A 101 -14.41 1.60 -10.09
CA GLU A 101 -13.07 1.00 -10.24
C GLU A 101 -12.56 1.06 -11.69
N ALA A 102 -13.47 1.11 -12.68
CA ALA A 102 -13.09 1.27 -14.08
C ALA A 102 -12.52 2.67 -14.36
N ASP A 103 -13.04 3.70 -13.70
CA ASP A 103 -12.55 5.08 -13.80
C ASP A 103 -11.16 5.22 -13.17
N PHE A 104 -10.87 4.43 -12.13
CA PHE A 104 -9.53 4.32 -11.54
C PHE A 104 -8.48 3.81 -12.52
N ARG A 105 -8.82 2.81 -13.33
CA ARG A 105 -7.92 2.27 -14.37
C ARG A 105 -7.65 3.25 -15.49
N LYS A 106 -8.56 4.21 -15.71
CA LYS A 106 -8.47 5.23 -16.76
C LYS A 106 -7.79 6.52 -16.30
N ARG A 107 -7.31 6.58 -15.06
CA ARG A 107 -6.64 7.78 -14.51
C ARG A 107 -5.41 8.14 -15.33
N LYS A 108 -5.15 9.45 -15.45
CA LYS A 108 -3.97 10.00 -16.11
C LYS A 108 -3.17 10.85 -15.12
N PRO A 109 -1.93 10.46 -14.81
CA PRO A 109 -1.09 11.21 -13.90
C PRO A 109 -0.52 12.45 -14.56
N HIS A 110 -0.19 13.45 -13.74
CA HIS A 110 0.70 14.51 -14.17
C HIS A 110 2.06 13.92 -14.61
N PRO A 111 2.74 14.47 -15.64
CA PRO A 111 3.99 13.90 -16.16
C PRO A 111 5.08 13.63 -15.11
N ASN A 112 5.17 14.48 -14.09
CA ASN A 112 6.16 14.35 -13.00
C ASN A 112 5.81 13.24 -11.98
N TYR A 113 4.62 12.64 -12.05
CA TYR A 113 4.12 11.69 -11.05
C TYR A 113 3.85 10.30 -11.67
N LYS A 114 4.51 9.99 -12.79
CA LYS A 114 4.44 8.67 -13.43
C LYS A 114 4.98 7.58 -12.51
N GLU A 115 6.13 7.82 -11.88
CA GLU A 115 6.78 6.85 -10.97
C GLU A 115 5.88 6.48 -9.78
N HIS A 116 5.18 7.46 -9.20
CA HIS A 116 4.20 7.17 -8.15
C HIS A 116 3.12 6.22 -8.67
N THR A 117 2.57 6.49 -9.86
CA THR A 117 1.51 5.67 -10.46
C THR A 117 2.00 4.25 -10.79
N ASP A 118 3.26 4.11 -11.20
CA ASP A 118 3.84 2.81 -11.52
C ASP A 118 4.09 1.98 -10.25
N LEU A 119 4.60 2.60 -9.17
CA LEU A 119 4.69 1.95 -7.86
C LEU A 119 3.31 1.51 -7.35
N GLU A 120 2.28 2.34 -7.49
CA GLU A 120 0.90 1.95 -7.14
C GLU A 120 0.46 0.68 -7.88
N LYS A 121 0.80 0.55 -9.17
CA LYS A 121 0.48 -0.65 -9.97
C LYS A 121 1.24 -1.87 -9.47
N GLU A 122 2.52 -1.75 -9.18
CA GLU A 122 3.34 -2.84 -8.62
C GLU A 122 2.74 -3.36 -7.32
N VAL A 123 2.38 -2.47 -6.39
CA VAL A 123 1.73 -2.84 -5.12
C VAL A 123 0.38 -3.54 -5.36
N ILE A 124 -0.40 -3.08 -6.35
CA ILE A 124 -1.66 -3.72 -6.74
C ILE A 124 -1.43 -5.13 -7.29
N GLN A 125 -0.39 -5.30 -8.12
CA GLN A 125 -0.04 -6.59 -8.71
C GLN A 125 0.43 -7.59 -7.64
N ALA A 126 1.29 -7.16 -6.72
CA ALA A 126 1.74 -7.98 -5.59
C ALA A 126 0.55 -8.51 -4.77
N GLY A 127 -0.42 -7.66 -4.43
CA GLY A 127 -1.62 -8.10 -3.70
C GLY A 127 -2.55 -9.02 -4.50
N LYS A 128 -2.45 -9.05 -5.84
CA LYS A 128 -3.14 -10.07 -6.66
C LYS A 128 -2.38 -11.38 -6.71
N LYS A 129 -1.04 -11.34 -6.68
CA LYS A 129 -0.16 -12.52 -6.66
C LYS A 129 -0.26 -13.26 -5.32
N TYR A 130 -0.26 -12.53 -4.20
CA TYR A 130 -0.23 -13.09 -2.84
C TYR A 130 -1.51 -12.79 -2.04
N LYS A 131 -2.70 -13.05 -2.61
CA LYS A 131 -4.00 -12.63 -2.04
C LYS A 131 -4.21 -12.97 -0.56
N ASP A 132 -3.69 -14.10 -0.12
CA ASP A 132 -3.93 -14.63 1.23
C ASP A 132 -2.84 -14.24 2.23
N LYS A 133 -1.68 -13.73 1.75
CA LYS A 133 -0.52 -13.39 2.59
C LYS A 133 -0.15 -11.91 2.55
N PHE A 134 -0.65 -11.18 1.55
CA PHE A 134 -0.36 -9.77 1.33
C PHE A 134 -1.64 -9.00 0.99
N LYS A 135 -1.93 -7.98 1.79
CA LYS A 135 -3.01 -7.03 1.55
C LYS A 135 -2.40 -5.67 1.25
N ASN A 136 -2.79 -5.11 0.12
CA ASN A 136 -2.46 -3.72 -0.20
C ASN A 136 -3.58 -2.78 0.22
N ASN A 137 -3.21 -1.61 0.69
CA ASN A 137 -4.11 -0.47 0.77
C ASN A 137 -3.44 0.74 0.14
N CYS A 138 -3.63 0.90 -1.17
CA CYS A 138 -3.10 2.01 -1.92
C CYS A 138 -4.13 3.15 -1.92
N ASN A 139 -3.85 4.23 -1.20
CA ASN A 139 -4.86 5.22 -0.84
C ASN A 139 -5.25 6.18 -1.99
N SER A 140 -4.41 6.44 -2.99
CA SER A 140 -4.82 7.20 -4.22
C SER A 140 -6.05 6.62 -4.90
N SER A 141 -6.20 5.30 -4.88
CA SER A 141 -7.35 4.57 -5.41
C SER A 141 -8.64 4.83 -4.62
N ARG A 142 -8.52 5.13 -3.33
CA ARG A 142 -9.67 5.23 -2.42
C ARG A 142 -9.97 6.66 -1.96
N TYR A 143 -9.06 7.63 -2.08
CA TYR A 143 -9.30 9.01 -1.60
C TYR A 143 -10.57 9.65 -2.17
N LYS A 144 -10.99 9.34 -3.39
CA LYS A 144 -12.22 9.90 -3.98
C LYS A 144 -13.51 9.19 -3.55
N LEU A 145 -13.45 7.87 -3.29
CA LEU A 145 -14.56 7.14 -2.66
C LEU A 145 -14.68 7.51 -1.17
N TRP A 146 -13.55 7.84 -0.54
CA TRP A 146 -13.41 8.27 0.85
C TRP A 146 -14.00 9.68 1.09
N LEU A 147 -13.81 10.63 0.15
CA LEU A 147 -14.42 11.97 0.20
C LEU A 147 -15.96 11.99 0.14
N ARG A 148 -16.62 10.87 -0.21
CA ARG A 148 -18.09 10.74 -0.22
C ARG A 148 -18.66 10.20 1.11
N ARG A 149 -17.85 9.63 1.99
CA ARG A 149 -18.25 9.22 3.34
C ARG A 149 -17.82 10.29 4.34
N ARG A 150 -18.74 11.20 4.67
CA ARG A 150 -18.57 12.38 5.52
C ARG A 150 -18.32 12.09 7.01
N SER A 151 -17.81 10.92 7.38
CA SER A 151 -17.56 10.56 8.78
C SER A 151 -16.26 9.78 8.90
N LEU A 152 -15.28 10.41 9.53
CA LEU A 152 -14.08 9.78 10.08
C LEU A 152 -14.50 8.85 11.21
N THR A 153 -14.49 7.54 10.96
CA THR A 153 -14.28 6.53 11.98
C THR A 153 -13.21 5.59 11.47
N PHE A 154 -11.99 5.76 11.99
CA PHE A 154 -10.99 4.70 11.98
C PHE A 154 -11.49 3.64 12.96
N SER A 155 -12.20 2.63 12.47
CA SER A 155 -12.50 1.46 13.27
C SER A 155 -11.28 0.56 13.21
N PHE A 156 -10.42 0.66 14.23
CA PHE A 156 -9.48 -0.40 14.58
C PHE A 156 -10.34 -1.59 15.00
N GLN A 157 -10.42 -2.61 14.16
CA GLN A 157 -11.14 -3.82 14.52
C GLN A 157 -10.13 -4.73 15.20
N ASP A 158 -9.97 -4.54 16.51
CA ASP A 158 -9.32 -5.51 17.38
C ASP A 158 -10.13 -6.79 17.33
N GLY A 159 -9.66 -7.75 16.53
CA GLY A 159 -10.08 -9.13 16.63
C GLY A 159 -9.44 -9.75 17.86
N MET A 160 -9.97 -9.42 19.05
CA MET A 160 -9.79 -10.27 20.23
C MET A 160 -10.55 -11.57 19.97
N ALA A 161 -9.79 -12.65 19.81
CA ALA A 161 -10.30 -13.99 19.95
C ALA A 161 -10.54 -14.27 21.44
N GLU A 162 -11.79 -14.52 21.81
CA GLU A 162 -12.18 -15.44 22.87
C GLU A 162 -13.05 -16.53 22.26
#